data_AF-A0A956CMF6-F1
#
_entry.id   AF-A0A956CMF6-F1
#
_cell.length_a   1.000
_cell.length_b   1.000
_cell.length_c   1.000
_cell.angle_alpha   90.00
_cell.angle_beta   90.00
_cell.angle_gamma   90.00
#
_symmetry.space_group_name_H-M   'P 1'
#
loop_
_entity.id
_entity.type
_entity.pdbx_description
1 polymer ?
#
loop_
_entity_poly.entity_id
_entity_poly.type
_entity_poly.pdbx_seq_one_letter_code
_entity_poly.pdbx_strand_id
1 'polypeptide(L)'
;MIRWADVRPKLPRIAGYAAFFVGCFVIAAYLTFPWDALRGRVISELERAVPGYSFDIESLSPSWLTGVELTNVRARKNTARASEERVEVLIDELTIRVSPLAYLLGRTQIRFGGELGDGTLDGAVSVGEEDADVELEFSDLHLKRLALVKPYIGLPIDGIVNGTVDLHLAQAPKDPKDENADTSSGSIDLNIGGITVGDGRSKLKFGPLQDGITVETIRAGNLVAKVNIEKGVATIDTFASKGPDLEFQLTGDANLALPMSRSRMNLLARIRFTDGYKNKSDRTKGMFTLLDVA
;
A
#
# COMPACT_ATOMS: atom_id res chain seq x y z
N MET A 1 49.76 -23.28 -28.90
CA MET A 1 50.04 -22.02 -28.18
C MET A 1 49.57 -20.85 -29.04
N ILE A 2 48.33 -20.39 -28.82
CA ILE A 2 47.77 -19.24 -29.55
C ILE A 2 48.29 -17.98 -28.83
N ARG A 3 49.11 -17.17 -29.52
CA ARG A 3 49.71 -15.95 -28.96
C ARG A 3 48.62 -14.89 -28.75
N TRP A 4 48.35 -14.57 -27.48
CA TRP A 4 47.38 -13.55 -27.02
C TRP A 4 47.76 -12.09 -27.33
N ALA A 5 48.83 -11.84 -28.10
CA ALA A 5 49.36 -10.50 -28.32
C ALA A 5 48.70 -9.74 -29.50
N ASP A 6 48.11 -10.43 -30.48
CA ASP A 6 47.60 -9.80 -31.71
C ASP A 6 46.08 -9.53 -31.75
N VAL A 7 45.34 -9.90 -30.70
CA VAL A 7 43.87 -9.74 -30.64
C VAL A 7 43.44 -8.44 -29.95
N ARG A 8 44.37 -7.75 -29.27
CA ARG A 8 44.13 -6.54 -28.49
C ARG A 8 43.52 -5.34 -29.25
N PRO A 9 43.87 -5.02 -30.51
CA PRO A 9 43.31 -3.85 -31.19
C PRO A 9 41.97 -4.11 -31.91
N LYS A 10 41.54 -5.37 -32.04
CA LYS A 10 40.27 -5.75 -32.71
C LYS A 10 39.12 -6.00 -31.75
N LEU A 11 39.41 -6.37 -30.51
CA LEU A 11 38.43 -6.54 -29.43
C LEU A 11 37.51 -5.31 -29.21
N PRO A 12 38.02 -4.06 -29.14
CA PRO A 12 37.14 -2.91 -28.92
C PRO A 12 36.22 -2.63 -30.11
N ARG A 13 36.63 -2.96 -31.34
CA ARG A 13 35.79 -2.83 -32.54
C ARG A 13 34.68 -3.89 -32.57
N ILE A 14 35.01 -5.14 -32.25
CA ILE A 14 34.03 -6.23 -32.16
C ILE A 14 33.06 -5.96 -31.00
N ALA A 15 33.55 -5.51 -29.85
CA ALA A 15 32.71 -5.08 -28.74
C ALA A 15 31.81 -3.90 -29.12
N GLY A 16 32.32 -2.93 -29.88
CA GLY A 16 31.52 -1.82 -30.41
C GLY A 16 30.41 -2.26 -31.36
N TYR A 17 30.70 -3.15 -32.33
CA TYR A 17 29.68 -3.69 -33.23
C TYR A 17 28.67 -4.58 -32.50
N ALA A 18 29.12 -5.38 -31.53
CA ALA A 18 28.22 -6.19 -30.70
C ALA A 18 27.31 -5.32 -29.83
N ALA A 19 27.86 -4.28 -29.19
CA ALA A 19 27.08 -3.31 -28.41
C ALA A 19 26.08 -2.53 -29.29
N PHE A 20 26.50 -2.12 -30.49
CA PHE A 20 25.61 -1.44 -31.44
C PHE A 20 24.50 -2.38 -31.95
N PHE A 21 24.83 -3.63 -32.28
CA PHE A 21 23.85 -4.63 -32.69
C PHE A 21 22.84 -4.92 -31.57
N VAL A 22 23.31 -5.13 -30.34
CA VAL A 22 22.43 -5.33 -29.18
C VAL A 22 21.57 -4.09 -28.93
N GLY A 23 22.13 -2.88 -29.04
CA GLY A 23 21.39 -1.63 -28.92
C GLY A 23 20.27 -1.51 -29.96
N CYS A 24 20.58 -1.73 -31.25
CA CYS A 24 19.59 -1.72 -32.32
C CYS A 24 18.56 -2.84 -32.17
N PHE A 25 18.97 -4.03 -31.73
CA PHE A 25 18.06 -5.15 -31.48
C PHE A 25 17.08 -4.83 -30.36
N VAL A 26 17.56 -4.27 -29.24
CA VAL A 26 16.70 -3.88 -28.11
C VAL A 26 15.73 -2.77 -28.54
N ILE A 27 16.20 -1.76 -29.28
CA ILE A 27 15.34 -0.68 -29.80
C ILE A 27 14.27 -1.23 -30.76
N ALA A 28 14.65 -2.10 -31.70
CA ALA A 28 13.72 -2.71 -32.65
C ALA A 28 12.72 -3.64 -31.95
N ALA A 29 13.18 -4.44 -30.99
CA ALA A 29 12.33 -5.30 -30.18
C ALA A 29 11.34 -4.47 -29.35
N TYR A 30 11.79 -3.34 -28.78
CA TYR A 30 10.95 -2.42 -28.01
C TYR A 30 9.89 -1.73 -28.88
N LEU A 31 10.24 -1.27 -30.08
CA LEU A 31 9.32 -0.62 -31.01
C LEU A 31 8.30 -1.59 -31.64
N THR A 32 8.65 -2.86 -31.79
CA THR A 32 7.78 -3.88 -32.41
C THR A 32 7.02 -4.71 -31.36
N PHE A 33 7.16 -4.37 -30.07
CA PHE A 33 6.55 -5.14 -29.01
C PHE A 33 5.02 -4.95 -29.00
N PRO A 34 4.21 -6.02 -29.07
CA PRO A 34 2.76 -5.91 -29.14
C PRO A 34 2.17 -5.62 -27.75
N TRP A 35 2.15 -4.33 -27.36
CA TRP A 35 1.66 -3.86 -26.06
C TRP A 35 0.19 -4.23 -25.78
N ASP A 36 -0.65 -4.30 -26.82
CA ASP A 36 -2.06 -4.72 -26.68
C ASP A 36 -2.21 -6.18 -26.20
N ALA A 37 -1.28 -7.06 -26.59
CA ALA A 37 -1.32 -8.47 -26.16
C ALA A 37 -0.90 -8.63 -24.69
N LEU A 38 -0.03 -7.74 -24.17
CA LEU A 38 0.33 -7.71 -22.76
C LEU A 38 -0.78 -7.20 -21.87
N ARG A 39 -1.52 -6.17 -22.32
CA ARG A 39 -2.69 -5.66 -21.58
C ARG A 39 -3.66 -6.77 -21.24
N GLY A 40 -4.02 -7.60 -22.23
CA GLY A 40 -4.92 -8.74 -22.02
C GLY A 40 -4.39 -9.75 -20.99
N ARG A 41 -3.07 -9.98 -20.97
CA ARG A 41 -2.44 -10.93 -20.04
C ARG A 41 -2.33 -10.36 -18.62
N VAL A 42 -1.95 -9.10 -18.48
CA VAL A 42 -1.86 -8.40 -17.18
C VAL A 42 -3.24 -8.33 -16.53
N ILE A 43 -4.30 -7.99 -17.28
CA ILE A 43 -5.68 -8.00 -16.75
C ILE A 43 -6.04 -9.39 -16.24
N SER A 44 -5.77 -10.43 -17.03
CA SER A 44 -6.09 -11.80 -16.63
C SER A 44 -5.31 -12.30 -15.41
N GLU A 45 -4.08 -11.82 -15.22
CA GLU A 45 -3.25 -12.14 -14.05
C GLU A 45 -3.70 -11.36 -12.81
N LEU A 46 -4.06 -10.08 -12.96
CA LEU A 46 -4.61 -9.26 -11.87
C LEU A 46 -5.97 -9.79 -11.38
N GLU A 47 -6.88 -10.17 -12.28
CA GLU A 47 -8.17 -10.76 -11.93
C GLU A 47 -8.03 -12.13 -11.23
N ARG A 48 -6.97 -12.89 -11.55
CA ARG A 48 -6.63 -14.14 -10.86
C ARG A 48 -6.00 -13.90 -9.49
N ALA A 49 -5.16 -12.87 -9.36
CA ALA A 49 -4.47 -12.53 -8.13
C ALA A 49 -5.41 -11.88 -7.10
N VAL A 50 -6.41 -11.10 -7.54
CA VAL A 50 -7.37 -10.42 -6.67
C VAL A 50 -8.80 -10.84 -7.04
N PRO A 51 -9.25 -12.04 -6.64
CA PRO A 51 -10.60 -12.51 -6.93
C PRO A 51 -11.66 -11.57 -6.33
N GLY A 52 -12.56 -11.06 -7.17
CA GLY A 52 -13.63 -10.16 -6.76
C GLY A 52 -13.46 -8.70 -7.17
N TYR A 53 -12.41 -8.36 -7.92
CA TYR A 53 -12.22 -7.04 -8.55
C TYR A 53 -12.06 -7.21 -10.07
N SER A 54 -12.78 -6.40 -10.86
CA SER A 54 -12.54 -6.22 -12.28
C SER A 54 -11.72 -4.96 -12.49
N PHE A 55 -10.65 -5.08 -13.28
CA PHE A 55 -9.74 -3.98 -13.57
C PHE A 55 -9.97 -3.53 -15.02
N ASP A 56 -10.27 -2.25 -15.21
CA ASP A 56 -10.31 -1.62 -16.52
C ASP A 56 -9.07 -0.73 -16.65
N ILE A 57 -8.28 -0.94 -17.68
CA ILE A 57 -7.01 -0.25 -17.93
C ILE A 57 -7.19 0.44 -19.26
N GLU A 58 -7.15 1.76 -19.36
CA GLU A 58 -7.44 2.46 -20.63
C GLU A 58 -6.32 2.25 -21.65
N SER A 59 -5.08 2.52 -21.25
CA SER A 59 -3.88 2.36 -22.08
C SER A 59 -2.73 1.76 -21.30
N LEU A 60 -1.90 1.00 -22.01
CA LEU A 60 -0.66 0.44 -21.51
C LEU A 60 0.46 0.92 -22.43
N SER A 61 1.28 1.83 -21.92
CA SER A 61 2.39 2.46 -22.62
C SER A 61 3.71 1.97 -22.05
N PRO A 62 4.81 2.02 -22.80
CA PRO A 62 6.09 1.62 -22.26
C PRO A 62 6.78 2.77 -21.52
N SER A 63 7.10 2.56 -20.24
CA SER A 63 7.92 3.48 -19.44
C SER A 63 9.38 3.07 -19.55
N TRP A 64 10.22 3.88 -20.20
CA TRP A 64 11.70 3.75 -20.31
C TRP A 64 12.25 2.31 -20.31
N LEU A 65 12.64 1.79 -21.49
CA LEU A 65 13.37 0.52 -21.78
C LEU A 65 12.88 -0.81 -21.14
N THR A 66 12.42 -0.84 -19.89
CA THR A 66 12.04 -2.04 -19.12
C THR A 66 10.80 -1.87 -18.22
N GLY A 67 10.17 -0.69 -18.22
CA GLY A 67 8.95 -0.42 -17.46
C GLY A 67 7.70 -0.39 -18.32
N VAL A 68 6.56 -0.55 -17.65
CA VAL A 68 5.23 -0.46 -18.20
C VAL A 68 4.47 0.62 -17.44
N GLU A 69 3.85 1.53 -18.17
CA GLU A 69 2.98 2.58 -17.67
C GLU A 69 1.54 2.20 -18.00
N LEU A 70 0.67 2.23 -17.00
CA LEU A 70 -0.75 1.98 -17.12
C LEU A 70 -1.48 3.29 -16.83
N THR A 71 -2.29 3.76 -17.76
CA THR A 71 -3.05 5.01 -17.61
C THR A 71 -4.52 4.68 -17.34
N ASN A 72 -5.15 5.44 -16.44
CA ASN A 72 -6.56 5.32 -16.04
C ASN A 72 -6.95 3.90 -15.64
N VAL A 73 -6.28 3.36 -14.61
CA VAL A 73 -6.63 2.06 -14.04
C VAL A 73 -7.81 2.22 -13.10
N ARG A 74 -8.93 1.59 -13.44
CA ARG A 74 -10.15 1.56 -12.64
C ARG A 74 -10.32 0.19 -12.03
N ALA A 75 -10.20 0.12 -10.70
CA ALA A 75 -10.53 -1.09 -9.96
C ALA A 75 -12.00 -1.04 -9.54
N ARG A 76 -12.79 -2.03 -9.97
CA ARG A 76 -14.20 -2.18 -9.61
C ARG A 76 -14.40 -3.46 -8.83
N LYS A 77 -14.98 -3.37 -7.63
CA LYS A 77 -15.36 -4.57 -6.88
C LYS A 77 -16.57 -5.24 -7.55
N ASN A 78 -16.41 -6.47 -8.00
CA ASN A 78 -17.49 -7.25 -8.62
C ASN A 78 -18.35 -7.88 -7.50
N THR A 79 -19.39 -7.16 -7.07
CA THR A 79 -20.36 -7.65 -6.08
C THR A 79 -21.67 -7.99 -6.78
N ALA A 80 -22.15 -9.21 -6.58
CA ALA A 80 -23.41 -9.74 -7.12
C ALA A 80 -24.69 -9.10 -6.50
N ARG A 81 -24.57 -8.01 -5.74
CA ARG A 81 -25.69 -7.25 -5.16
C ARG A 81 -25.70 -5.82 -5.67
N ALA A 82 -26.69 -5.50 -6.50
CA ALA A 82 -26.91 -4.21 -7.15
C ALA A 82 -27.27 -3.04 -6.20
N SER A 83 -26.95 -3.10 -4.90
CA SER A 83 -27.45 -2.15 -3.88
C SER A 83 -26.37 -1.61 -2.92
N GLU A 84 -25.10 -2.00 -3.04
CA GLU A 84 -24.01 -1.35 -2.30
C GLU A 84 -23.29 -0.38 -3.24
N GLU A 85 -23.14 0.88 -2.80
CA GLU A 85 -22.48 1.94 -3.58
C GLU A 85 -21.17 1.45 -4.18
N ARG A 86 -21.05 1.61 -5.49
CA ARG A 86 -19.89 1.20 -6.28
C ARG A 86 -18.65 1.88 -5.72
N VAL A 87 -17.79 1.10 -5.07
CA VAL A 87 -16.45 1.55 -4.72
C VAL A 87 -15.61 1.43 -5.99
N GLU A 88 -15.53 2.52 -6.74
CA GLU A 88 -14.62 2.67 -7.88
C GLU A 88 -13.38 3.39 -7.34
N VAL A 89 -12.25 2.68 -7.31
CA VAL A 89 -10.96 3.32 -7.07
C VAL A 89 -10.39 3.67 -8.43
N LEU A 90 -10.20 4.97 -8.64
CA LEU A 90 -9.64 5.51 -9.86
C LEU A 90 -8.17 5.85 -9.60
N ILE A 91 -7.29 5.22 -10.38
CA ILE A 91 -5.85 5.46 -10.38
C ILE A 91 -5.57 6.11 -11.74
N ASP A 92 -5.10 7.35 -11.71
CA ASP A 92 -4.90 8.17 -12.92
C ASP A 92 -3.71 7.64 -13.72
N GLU A 93 -2.61 7.33 -13.04
CA GLU A 93 -1.41 6.74 -13.63
C GLU A 93 -0.82 5.69 -12.70
N LEU A 94 -0.36 4.56 -13.25
CA LEU A 94 0.32 3.49 -12.53
C LEU A 94 1.49 2.98 -13.39
N THR A 95 2.70 3.32 -13.02
CA THR A 95 3.92 2.73 -13.59
C THR A 95 4.34 1.50 -12.79
N ILE A 96 4.69 0.42 -13.48
CA ILE A 96 5.29 -0.79 -12.92
C ILE A 96 6.56 -1.10 -13.72
N ARG A 97 7.70 -1.23 -13.04
CA ARG A 97 8.99 -1.50 -13.62
C ARG A 97 9.63 -2.70 -12.97
N VAL A 98 10.09 -3.64 -13.79
CA VAL A 98 10.93 -4.76 -13.35
C VAL A 98 12.38 -4.45 -13.72
N SER A 99 13.31 -4.69 -12.79
CA SER A 99 14.74 -4.46 -13.00
C SER A 99 15.43 -5.74 -13.53
N PRO A 100 15.82 -5.82 -14.82
CA PRO A 100 16.44 -7.05 -15.37
C PRO A 100 17.85 -7.30 -14.82
N LEU A 101 18.58 -6.22 -14.49
CA LEU A 101 19.89 -6.29 -13.84
C LEU A 101 19.82 -6.94 -12.47
N ALA A 102 18.79 -6.64 -11.68
CA ALA A 102 18.59 -7.27 -10.38
C ALA A 102 18.40 -8.79 -10.56
N TYR A 103 17.61 -9.19 -11.57
CA TYR A 103 17.37 -10.60 -11.85
C TYR A 103 18.66 -11.36 -12.21
N LEU A 104 19.57 -10.73 -12.97
CA LEU A 104 20.89 -11.27 -13.26
C LEU A 104 21.78 -11.41 -12.00
N LEU A 105 21.54 -10.58 -10.99
CA LEU A 105 22.21 -10.62 -9.68
C LEU A 105 21.51 -11.56 -8.68
N GLY A 106 20.50 -12.32 -9.11
CA GLY A 106 19.76 -13.26 -8.26
C GLY A 106 18.67 -12.62 -7.39
N ARG A 107 18.27 -11.37 -7.68
CA ARG A 107 17.24 -10.64 -6.90
C ARG A 107 16.12 -10.14 -7.82
N THR A 108 14.88 -10.25 -7.40
CA THR A 108 13.75 -9.70 -8.17
C THR A 108 13.36 -8.35 -7.60
N GLN A 109 13.64 -7.26 -8.33
CA GLN A 109 13.23 -5.91 -7.93
C GLN A 109 12.12 -5.40 -8.85
N ILE A 110 11.01 -5.00 -8.22
CA ILE A 110 9.84 -4.40 -8.84
C ILE A 110 9.66 -3.02 -8.22
N ARG A 111 9.70 -1.98 -9.05
CA ARG A 111 9.33 -0.62 -8.64
C ARG A 111 7.96 -0.31 -9.21
N PHE A 112 7.11 0.32 -8.43
CA PHE A 112 5.83 0.83 -8.91
C PHE A 112 5.66 2.26 -8.43
N GLY A 113 4.94 3.06 -9.20
CA GLY A 113 4.63 4.44 -8.88
C GLY A 113 3.30 4.81 -9.51
N GLY A 114 2.59 5.78 -8.98
CA GLY A 114 1.32 6.19 -9.54
C GLY A 114 0.73 7.45 -8.93
N GLU A 115 -0.17 8.06 -9.70
CA GLU A 115 -0.90 9.27 -9.31
C GLU A 115 -2.36 8.91 -9.03
N LEU A 116 -2.88 9.39 -7.90
CA LEU A 116 -4.26 9.17 -7.46
C LEU A 116 -4.89 10.52 -7.07
N GLY A 117 -5.46 11.21 -8.07
CA GLY A 117 -5.96 12.57 -7.94
C GLY A 117 -4.81 13.57 -7.76
N ASP A 118 -4.78 14.22 -6.59
CA ASP A 118 -3.76 15.21 -6.26
C ASP A 118 -2.58 14.61 -5.47
N GLY A 119 -2.58 13.29 -5.23
CA GLY A 119 -1.57 12.61 -4.44
C GLY A 119 -0.78 11.58 -5.24
N THR A 120 0.40 11.23 -4.74
CA THR A 120 1.34 10.29 -5.35
C THR A 120 1.57 9.08 -4.45
N LEU A 121 1.84 7.94 -5.07
CA LEU A 121 2.22 6.69 -4.43
C LEU A 121 3.44 6.14 -5.15
N ASP A 122 4.53 5.93 -4.44
CA ASP A 122 5.74 5.31 -4.94
C ASP A 122 6.07 4.09 -4.08
N GLY A 123 6.64 3.07 -4.70
CA GLY A 123 7.00 1.85 -4.00
C GLY A 123 8.05 1.02 -4.71
N ALA A 124 8.83 0.30 -3.93
CA ALA A 124 9.81 -0.65 -4.40
C ALA A 124 9.74 -1.92 -3.56
N VAL A 125 9.68 -3.06 -4.23
CA VAL A 125 9.75 -4.38 -3.62
C VAL A 125 10.95 -5.10 -4.22
N SER A 126 11.89 -5.51 -3.38
CA SER A 126 13.06 -6.31 -3.77
C SER A 126 13.02 -7.64 -3.03
N VAL A 127 13.07 -8.75 -3.75
CA VAL A 127 13.03 -10.10 -3.17
C VAL A 127 14.32 -10.83 -3.55
N GLY A 128 15.14 -11.16 -2.57
CA GLY A 128 16.32 -12.01 -2.68
C GLY A 128 16.04 -13.45 -2.23
N GLU A 129 17.11 -14.27 -2.17
CA GLU A 129 17.01 -15.65 -1.66
C GLU A 129 16.78 -15.71 -0.15
N GLU A 130 17.30 -14.74 0.60
CA GLU A 130 17.31 -14.73 2.07
C GLU A 130 16.53 -13.56 2.68
N ASP A 131 16.29 -12.50 1.89
CA ASP A 131 15.70 -11.26 2.36
C ASP A 131 14.66 -10.70 1.37
N ALA A 132 13.78 -9.85 1.89
CA ALA A 132 12.83 -9.07 1.12
C ALA A 132 12.77 -7.64 1.65
N ASP A 133 12.99 -6.68 0.77
CA ASP A 133 12.89 -5.25 1.06
C ASP A 133 11.60 -4.70 0.48
N VAL A 134 10.86 -3.93 1.28
CA VAL A 134 9.63 -3.24 0.88
C VAL A 134 9.76 -1.78 1.31
N GLU A 135 9.74 -0.89 0.33
CA GLU A 135 9.75 0.55 0.48
C GLU A 135 8.46 1.09 -0.14
N LEU A 136 7.69 1.87 0.61
CA LEU A 136 6.48 2.54 0.12
C LEU A 136 6.49 3.98 0.61
N GLU A 137 6.19 4.91 -0.28
CA GLU A 137 6.04 6.32 0.02
C GLU A 137 4.71 6.80 -0.55
N PHE A 138 3.96 7.56 0.23
CA PHE A 138 2.71 8.15 -0.22
C PHE A 138 2.63 9.60 0.24
N SER A 139 2.20 10.47 -0.68
CA SER A 139 2.05 11.90 -0.45
C SER A 139 0.70 12.39 -0.92
N ASP A 140 0.05 13.22 -0.11
CA ASP A 140 -1.22 13.90 -0.39
C ASP A 140 -2.38 12.96 -0.83
N LEU A 141 -2.37 11.71 -0.35
CA LEU A 141 -3.40 10.74 -0.70
C LEU A 141 -4.70 10.99 0.07
N HIS A 142 -5.80 11.17 -0.66
CA HIS A 142 -7.11 11.42 -0.08
C HIS A 142 -7.85 10.11 0.27
N LEU A 143 -8.10 9.86 1.56
CA LEU A 143 -8.75 8.64 2.07
C LEU A 143 -10.13 8.37 1.47
N LYS A 144 -10.87 9.44 1.18
CA LYS A 144 -12.21 9.36 0.59
C LYS A 144 -12.22 8.70 -0.78
N ARG A 145 -11.14 8.84 -1.57
CA ARG A 145 -11.00 8.22 -2.89
C ARG A 145 -10.65 6.74 -2.82
N LEU A 146 -9.88 6.35 -1.79
CA LEU A 146 -9.44 4.97 -1.61
C LEU A 146 -10.57 4.05 -1.13
N ALA A 147 -11.56 4.59 -0.41
CA ALA A 147 -12.78 3.90 0.06
C ALA A 147 -12.52 2.55 0.78
N LEU A 148 -11.30 2.33 1.29
CA LEU A 148 -10.83 1.06 1.86
C LEU A 148 -11.54 0.71 3.17
N VAL A 149 -11.90 1.74 3.94
CA VAL A 149 -12.38 1.57 5.32
C VAL A 149 -13.89 1.43 5.41
N LYS A 150 -14.63 1.98 4.43
CA LYS A 150 -16.11 1.99 4.43
C LYS A 150 -16.73 0.59 4.59
N PRO A 151 -16.22 -0.48 3.96
CA PRO A 151 -16.78 -1.84 4.14
C PRO A 151 -16.69 -2.37 5.58
N TYR A 152 -15.71 -1.92 6.37
CA TYR A 152 -15.44 -2.45 7.71
C TYR A 152 -16.20 -1.69 8.79
N ILE A 153 -16.24 -0.37 8.68
CA ILE A 153 -16.85 0.50 9.71
C ILE A 153 -18.20 1.08 9.29
N GLY A 154 -18.64 0.88 8.05
CA GLY A 154 -19.93 1.37 7.53
C GLY A 154 -20.02 2.90 7.37
N LEU A 155 -18.96 3.64 7.70
CA LEU A 155 -18.88 5.09 7.58
C LEU A 155 -17.75 5.50 6.63
N PRO A 156 -17.95 6.57 5.83
CA PRO A 156 -16.85 7.17 5.08
C PRO A 156 -15.85 7.82 6.05
N ILE A 157 -14.57 7.67 5.74
CA ILE A 157 -13.48 8.41 6.38
C ILE A 157 -12.89 9.36 5.35
N ASP A 158 -12.69 10.61 5.75
CA ASP A 158 -11.98 11.62 4.97
C ASP A 158 -10.71 12.05 5.70
N GLY A 159 -9.72 12.50 4.94
CA GLY A 159 -8.39 12.89 5.45
C GLY A 159 -7.31 12.75 4.38
N ILE A 160 -6.20 13.45 4.58
CA ILE A 160 -5.02 13.42 3.69
C ILE A 160 -3.93 12.60 4.37
N VAL A 161 -3.45 11.57 3.70
CA VAL A 161 -2.43 10.64 4.20
C VAL A 161 -1.10 10.94 3.56
N ASN A 162 -0.08 11.03 4.40
CA ASN A 162 1.32 11.14 4.03
C ASN A 162 2.11 10.12 4.84
N GLY A 163 3.17 9.54 4.29
CA GLY A 163 4.01 8.63 5.05
C GLY A 163 4.95 7.79 4.21
N THR A 164 5.80 7.09 4.94
CA THR A 164 6.86 6.23 4.43
C THR A 164 6.85 4.92 5.22
N VAL A 165 7.03 3.82 4.50
CA VAL A 165 7.09 2.46 5.03
C VAL A 165 8.34 1.82 4.48
N ASP A 166 9.30 1.57 5.37
CA ASP A 166 10.56 0.91 5.05
C ASP A 166 10.63 -0.39 5.85
N LEU A 167 10.60 -1.53 5.18
CA LEU A 167 10.59 -2.85 5.80
C LEU A 167 11.67 -3.72 5.17
N HIS A 168 12.60 -4.17 5.99
CA HIS A 168 13.59 -5.19 5.67
C HIS A 168 13.16 -6.49 6.36
N LEU A 169 12.61 -7.42 5.60
CA LEU A 169 12.13 -8.71 6.09
C LEU A 169 13.19 -9.77 5.84
N ALA A 170 13.79 -10.28 6.92
CA ALA A 170 14.62 -11.48 6.84
C ALA A 170 13.70 -12.70 6.77
N GLN A 171 13.95 -13.63 5.84
CA GLN A 171 13.16 -14.86 5.77
C GLN A 171 13.41 -15.73 7.00
N ALA A 172 12.35 -16.38 7.50
CA ALA A 172 12.46 -17.33 8.60
C ALA A 172 13.51 -18.41 8.26
N PRO A 173 14.42 -18.71 9.19
CA PRO A 173 15.53 -19.62 8.93
C PRO A 173 15.01 -21.01 8.63
N LYS A 174 15.64 -21.67 7.66
CA LYS A 174 15.31 -23.06 7.28
C LYS A 174 15.62 -24.07 8.40
N ASP A 175 16.41 -23.68 9.41
CA ASP A 175 16.78 -24.50 10.56
C ASP A 175 16.44 -23.76 11.88
N PRO A 176 15.73 -24.38 12.84
CA PRO A 176 15.41 -23.79 14.15
C PRO A 176 16.62 -23.42 15.03
N LYS A 177 17.85 -23.79 14.63
CA LYS A 177 19.10 -23.45 15.34
C LYS A 177 19.83 -22.23 14.79
N ASP A 178 19.31 -21.60 13.74
CA ASP A 178 19.95 -20.42 13.16
C ASP A 178 19.69 -19.20 14.05
N GLU A 179 20.74 -18.59 14.59
CA GLU A 179 20.65 -17.38 15.44
C GLU A 179 20.16 -16.15 14.65
N ASN A 180 20.08 -16.26 13.32
CA ASN A 180 19.56 -15.23 12.41
C ASN A 180 18.03 -15.22 12.28
N ALA A 181 17.31 -15.86 13.23
CA ALA A 181 15.92 -16.27 13.04
C ALA A 181 14.88 -15.15 12.85
N ASP A 182 15.21 -13.90 13.20
CA ASP A 182 14.31 -12.76 13.03
C ASP A 182 15.12 -11.46 13.00
N THR A 183 15.96 -11.25 11.98
CA THR A 183 16.64 -9.95 11.76
C THR A 183 15.78 -8.95 10.99
N SER A 184 14.46 -9.15 10.97
CA SER A 184 13.53 -8.21 10.35
C SER A 184 13.62 -6.86 11.05
N SER A 185 13.80 -5.80 10.26
CA SER A 185 13.91 -4.42 10.72
C SER A 185 13.12 -3.49 9.83
N GLY A 186 12.80 -2.30 10.32
CA GLY A 186 12.07 -1.32 9.51
C GLY A 186 11.47 -0.20 10.33
N SER A 187 10.86 0.74 9.62
CA SER A 187 10.14 1.86 10.20
C SER A 187 8.89 2.17 9.37
N ILE A 188 7.82 2.49 10.07
CA ILE A 188 6.58 2.98 9.48
C ILE A 188 6.34 4.35 10.09
N ASP A 189 6.36 5.39 9.26
CA ASP A 189 5.93 6.74 9.64
C ASP A 189 4.73 7.14 8.79
N LEU A 190 3.61 7.42 9.43
CA LEU A 190 2.37 7.76 8.79
C LEU A 190 1.72 8.93 9.51
N ASN A 191 1.33 9.93 8.73
CA ASN A 191 0.67 11.13 9.17
C ASN A 191 -0.63 11.30 8.39
N ILE A 192 -1.74 11.39 9.09
CA ILE A 192 -3.04 11.68 8.49
C ILE A 192 -3.53 13.01 9.02
N GLY A 193 -3.68 13.97 8.12
CA GLY A 193 -4.24 15.28 8.41
C GLY A 193 -5.76 15.30 8.29
N GLY A 194 -6.42 15.97 9.24
CA GLY A 194 -7.83 16.35 9.12
C GLY A 194 -8.82 15.19 9.06
N ILE A 195 -8.58 14.12 9.82
CA ILE A 195 -9.47 12.95 9.85
C ILE A 195 -10.87 13.36 10.27
N THR A 196 -11.82 13.01 9.43
CA THR A 196 -13.25 13.04 9.75
C THR A 196 -13.89 11.68 9.48
N VAL A 197 -14.75 11.25 10.39
CA VAL A 197 -15.46 9.97 10.30
C VAL A 197 -16.95 10.26 10.22
N GLY A 198 -17.59 9.80 9.15
CA GLY A 198 -19.00 10.03 8.87
C GLY A 198 -19.28 11.35 8.14
N ASP A 199 -20.37 11.36 7.38
CA ASP A 199 -20.85 12.47 6.55
C ASP A 199 -22.14 13.12 7.10
N GLY A 200 -22.58 12.71 8.31
CA GLY A 200 -23.82 13.18 8.92
C GLY A 200 -25.09 12.67 8.25
N ARG A 201 -25.00 11.77 7.26
CA ARG A 201 -26.12 11.25 6.47
C ARG A 201 -26.13 9.73 6.42
N SER A 202 -24.95 9.12 6.42
CA SER A 202 -24.71 7.69 6.42
C SER A 202 -25.33 7.06 7.67
N LYS A 203 -26.13 6.03 7.42
CA LYS A 203 -26.81 5.24 8.45
C LYS A 203 -25.88 4.12 8.88
N LEU A 204 -25.42 4.16 10.13
CA LEU A 204 -24.73 3.05 10.77
C LEU A 204 -25.75 1.97 11.12
N LYS A 205 -25.61 0.81 10.47
CA LYS A 205 -26.41 -0.37 10.73
C LYS A 205 -25.77 -1.15 11.87
N PHE A 206 -26.28 -1.00 13.10
CA PHE A 206 -25.88 -1.80 14.26
C PHE A 206 -27.01 -2.76 14.66
N GLY A 207 -26.73 -4.06 14.72
CA GLY A 207 -27.66 -5.07 15.24
C GLY A 207 -28.96 -5.21 14.42
N PRO A 208 -30.08 -5.65 15.04
CA PRO A 208 -31.34 -5.94 14.34
C PRO A 208 -32.13 -4.69 13.91
N LEU A 209 -31.63 -3.48 14.17
CA LEU A 209 -32.26 -2.22 13.77
C LEU A 209 -32.00 -1.95 12.28
N GLN A 210 -32.96 -2.33 11.43
CA GLN A 210 -32.85 -2.22 9.97
C GLN A 210 -32.74 -0.78 9.47
N ASP A 211 -33.25 0.20 10.23
CA ASP A 211 -33.32 1.60 9.79
C ASP A 211 -32.02 2.39 9.95
N GLY A 212 -31.06 1.86 10.72
CA GLY A 212 -29.74 2.45 10.97
C GLY A 212 -29.78 3.81 11.69
N ILE A 213 -28.75 4.11 12.48
CA ILE A 213 -28.64 5.39 13.17
C ILE A 213 -27.75 6.31 12.33
N THR A 214 -28.25 7.49 11.96
CA THR A 214 -27.44 8.51 11.33
C THR A 214 -26.45 9.04 12.34
N VAL A 215 -25.15 8.85 12.08
CA VAL A 215 -24.09 9.35 12.95
C VAL A 215 -23.57 10.67 12.41
N GLU A 216 -23.55 11.67 13.29
CA GLU A 216 -22.96 12.97 12.98
C GLU A 216 -21.46 12.82 12.69
N THR A 217 -20.93 13.70 11.84
CA THR A 217 -19.50 13.73 11.54
C THR A 217 -18.67 13.92 12.81
N ILE A 218 -17.77 12.98 13.06
CA ILE A 218 -16.79 13.00 14.15
C ILE A 218 -15.48 13.54 13.59
N ARG A 219 -14.96 14.61 14.18
CA ARG A 219 -13.66 15.20 13.82
C ARG A 219 -12.56 14.64 14.72
N ALA A 220 -11.80 13.67 14.21
CA ALA A 220 -10.70 13.02 14.93
C ALA A 220 -9.36 13.77 14.79
N GLY A 221 -9.31 14.81 13.95
CA GLY A 221 -8.16 15.71 13.82
C GLY A 221 -6.97 15.04 13.15
N ASN A 222 -5.77 15.24 13.66
CA ASN A 222 -4.56 14.71 13.04
C ASN A 222 -4.11 13.43 13.75
N LEU A 223 -3.79 12.39 12.98
CA LEU A 223 -3.24 11.13 13.46
C LEU A 223 -1.78 11.02 13.05
N VAL A 224 -0.94 10.68 14.03
CA VAL A 224 0.47 10.36 13.81
C VAL A 224 0.69 8.93 14.27
N ALA A 225 1.26 8.12 13.37
CA ALA A 225 1.62 6.73 13.59
C ALA A 225 3.11 6.57 13.27
N LYS A 226 3.91 6.19 14.27
CA LYS A 226 5.32 5.84 14.16
C LYS A 226 5.49 4.47 14.80
N VAL A 227 5.97 3.52 14.02
CA VAL A 227 6.23 2.14 14.44
C VAL A 227 7.65 1.79 14.00
N ASN A 228 8.48 1.37 14.94
CA ASN A 228 9.82 0.87 14.67
C ASN A 228 9.85 -0.64 14.83
N ILE A 229 10.51 -1.33 13.92
CA ILE A 229 10.64 -2.78 13.91
C ILE A 229 12.12 -3.09 14.10
N GLU A 230 12.43 -3.79 15.17
CA GLU A 230 13.78 -4.25 15.47
C GLU A 230 13.75 -5.72 15.86
N LYS A 231 14.57 -6.54 15.19
CA LYS A 231 14.71 -7.97 15.48
C LYS A 231 13.37 -8.72 15.51
N GLY A 232 12.49 -8.41 14.56
CA GLY A 232 11.15 -9.01 14.49
C GLY A 232 10.14 -8.49 15.52
N VAL A 233 10.50 -7.51 16.36
CA VAL A 233 9.56 -6.87 17.31
C VAL A 233 9.17 -5.48 16.79
N ALA A 234 7.89 -5.31 16.48
CA ALA A 234 7.32 -4.03 16.12
C ALA A 234 6.89 -3.27 17.38
N THR A 235 7.51 -2.13 17.65
CA THR A 235 7.20 -1.23 18.77
C THR A 235 6.46 -0.02 18.26
N ILE A 236 5.30 0.28 18.85
CA ILE A 236 4.51 1.46 18.52
C ILE A 236 5.03 2.63 19.35
N ASP A 237 5.90 3.46 18.77
CA ASP A 237 6.45 4.63 19.45
C ASP A 237 5.41 5.73 19.63
N THR A 238 4.57 5.92 18.62
CA THR A 238 3.51 6.92 18.66
C THR A 238 2.39 6.44 17.78
N PHE A 239 1.22 6.17 18.33
CA PHE A 239 0.00 6.10 17.55
C PHE A 239 -1.04 6.93 18.27
N ALA A 240 -1.24 8.17 17.81
CA ALA A 240 -2.11 9.11 18.49
C ALA A 240 -2.88 9.97 17.50
N SER A 241 -4.17 10.16 17.76
CA SER A 241 -5.04 11.11 17.07
C SER A 241 -5.47 12.20 18.05
N LYS A 242 -5.32 13.46 17.68
CA LYS A 242 -5.79 14.60 18.47
C LYS A 242 -6.77 15.41 17.64
N GLY A 243 -8.04 15.33 17.99
CA GLY A 243 -9.13 16.05 17.34
C GLY A 243 -10.01 16.81 18.32
N PRO A 244 -10.84 17.73 17.80
CA PRO A 244 -11.77 18.49 18.62
C PRO A 244 -12.90 17.61 19.18
N ASP A 245 -13.22 16.48 18.53
CA ASP A 245 -14.30 15.58 18.95
C ASP A 245 -13.78 14.27 19.58
N LEU A 246 -12.58 13.82 19.21
CA LEU A 246 -12.00 12.54 19.61
C LEU A 246 -10.49 12.67 19.82
N GLU A 247 -10.01 12.18 20.95
CA GLU A 247 -8.61 11.87 21.19
C GLU A 247 -8.43 10.35 21.27
N PHE A 248 -7.44 9.84 20.56
CA PHE A 248 -7.10 8.43 20.52
C PHE A 248 -5.61 8.27 20.77
N GLN A 249 -5.23 7.29 21.57
CA GLN A 249 -3.84 6.90 21.74
C GLN A 249 -3.75 5.38 21.83
N LEU A 250 -2.82 4.81 21.09
CA LEU A 250 -2.50 3.39 21.07
C LEU A 250 -0.99 3.25 21.33
N THR A 251 -0.66 2.38 22.28
CA THR A 251 0.72 2.05 22.63
C THR A 251 0.81 0.55 22.79
N GLY A 252 1.96 -0.02 22.47
CA GLY A 252 2.18 -1.45 22.60
C GLY A 252 3.28 -1.97 21.71
N ASP A 253 3.45 -3.26 21.75
CA ASP A 253 4.40 -4.02 20.96
C ASP A 253 3.71 -5.19 20.26
N ALA A 254 4.26 -5.60 19.13
CA ALA A 254 3.83 -6.79 18.41
C ALA A 254 5.06 -7.61 18.03
N ASN A 255 5.10 -8.84 18.53
CA ASN A 255 6.08 -9.83 18.07
C ASN A 255 5.60 -10.34 16.73
N LEU A 256 6.30 -9.94 15.66
CA LEU A 256 6.01 -10.37 14.30
C LEU A 256 6.46 -11.81 14.14
N ALA A 257 5.57 -12.67 13.67
CA ALA A 257 5.90 -14.05 13.33
C ALA A 257 5.47 -14.31 11.90
N LEU A 258 6.25 -15.10 11.15
CA LEU A 258 5.85 -15.58 9.84
C LEU A 258 5.13 -16.95 9.98
N PRO A 259 3.90 -17.13 9.47
CA PRO A 259 3.04 -16.15 8.78
C PRO A 259 2.45 -15.11 9.75
N MET A 260 2.26 -13.87 9.27
CA MET A 260 1.80 -12.70 10.05
C MET A 260 0.58 -12.96 10.94
N SER A 261 -0.28 -13.91 10.56
CA SER A 261 -1.42 -14.37 11.35
C SER A 261 -1.07 -14.96 12.72
N ARG A 262 0.19 -15.37 12.93
CA ARG A 262 0.68 -15.92 14.21
C ARG A 262 1.33 -14.86 15.11
N SER A 263 1.43 -13.62 14.63
CA SER A 263 2.01 -12.52 15.40
C SER A 263 1.22 -12.30 16.69
N ARG A 264 1.92 -12.00 17.78
CA ARG A 264 1.30 -11.69 19.07
C ARG A 264 1.37 -10.20 19.31
N MET A 265 0.21 -9.60 19.51
CA MET A 265 0.06 -8.16 19.71
C MET A 265 -0.33 -7.89 21.15
N ASN A 266 0.43 -7.02 21.82
CA ASN A 266 0.11 -6.52 23.15
C ASN A 266 -0.20 -5.04 23.04
N LEU A 267 -1.48 -4.71 22.91
CA LEU A 267 -1.94 -3.36 22.61
C LEU A 267 -2.74 -2.77 23.77
N LEU A 268 -2.43 -1.53 24.13
CA LEU A 268 -3.21 -0.72 25.04
C LEU A 268 -3.78 0.48 24.27
N ALA A 269 -5.11 0.50 24.14
CA ALA A 269 -5.84 1.60 23.54
C ALA A 269 -6.45 2.49 24.61
N ARG A 270 -6.25 3.81 24.48
CA ARG A 270 -6.89 4.84 25.28
C ARG A 270 -7.71 5.72 24.35
N ILE A 271 -9.02 5.77 24.61
CA ILE A 271 -9.97 6.55 23.81
C ILE A 271 -10.60 7.59 24.74
N ARG A 272 -10.56 8.86 24.36
CA ARG A 272 -11.20 9.95 25.09
C ARG A 272 -12.04 10.80 24.14
N PHE A 273 -13.35 10.81 24.38
CA PHE A 273 -14.24 11.77 23.74
C PHE A 273 -14.16 13.10 24.49
N THR A 274 -13.99 14.19 23.75
CA THR A 274 -13.88 15.53 24.32
C THR A 274 -15.26 16.05 24.77
N ASP A 275 -15.28 17.01 25.69
CA ASP A 275 -16.52 17.64 26.14
C ASP A 275 -17.24 18.42 25.01
N GLY A 276 -16.48 18.86 24.00
CA GLY A 276 -17.01 19.44 22.78
C GLY A 276 -17.91 18.47 22.00
N TYR A 277 -17.54 17.19 21.94
CA TYR A 277 -18.38 16.16 21.33
C TYR A 277 -19.54 15.74 22.23
N LYS A 278 -19.28 15.53 23.52
CA LYS A 278 -20.31 15.12 24.50
C LYS A 278 -21.48 16.10 24.56
N ASN A 279 -21.23 17.39 24.34
CA ASN A 279 -22.24 18.44 24.38
C ASN A 279 -22.76 18.89 23.00
N LYS A 280 -22.29 18.28 21.92
CA LYS A 280 -22.56 18.72 20.54
C LYS A 280 -24.03 18.61 20.14
N SER A 281 -24.73 17.58 20.63
CA SER A 281 -26.17 17.40 20.40
C SER A 281 -26.86 16.70 21.56
N ASP A 282 -28.17 16.87 21.67
CA ASP A 282 -28.98 16.18 22.69
C ASP A 282 -28.92 14.65 22.56
N ARG A 283 -28.67 14.15 21.33
CA ARG A 283 -28.47 12.72 21.07
C ARG A 283 -27.15 12.21 21.63
N THR A 284 -26.06 12.97 21.46
CA THR A 284 -24.76 12.58 22.01
C THR A 284 -24.77 12.62 23.53
N LYS A 285 -25.42 13.62 24.14
CA LYS A 285 -25.66 13.66 25.59
C LYS A 285 -26.41 12.43 26.08
N GLY A 286 -27.51 12.07 25.41
CA GLY A 286 -28.31 10.88 25.74
C GLY A 286 -27.52 9.57 25.66
N MET A 287 -26.62 9.43 24.68
CA MET A 287 -25.79 8.23 24.52
C MET A 287 -24.74 8.09 25.64
N PHE A 288 -24.08 9.19 26.03
CA PHE A 288 -23.12 9.15 27.13
C PHE A 288 -23.77 8.96 28.50
N THR A 289 -24.98 9.50 28.72
CA THR A 289 -25.73 9.23 29.96
C THR A 289 -26.12 7.76 30.12
N LEU A 290 -26.27 7.00 29.03
CA LEU A 290 -26.52 5.56 29.10
C LEU A 290 -25.23 4.75 29.37
N LEU A 291 -24.07 5.26 28.95
CA LEU A 291 -22.76 4.64 29.20
C LEU A 291 -22.24 4.88 30.63
N ASP A 292 -22.53 6.03 31.24
CA ASP A 292 -22.14 6.32 32.64
C ASP A 292 -22.99 5.56 33.67
N VAL A 293 -24.12 4.98 33.26
CA VAL A 293 -25.04 4.22 34.14
C VAL A 293 -24.76 2.70 34.08
N ALA A 294 -23.91 2.24 33.16
CA ALA A 294 -23.52 0.83 33.00
C ALA A 294 -22.14 0.56 33.63
#